data_AF-A0A0C3NTX9-F1
#
_entry.id   AF-A0A0C3NTX9-F1
#
_cell.length_a   1.000
_cell.length_b   1.000
_cell.length_c   1.000
_cell.angle_alpha   90.00
_cell.angle_beta   90.00
_cell.angle_gamma   90.00
#
_symmetry.space_group_name_H-M   'P 1'
#
loop_
_entity.id
_entity.type
_entity.pdbx_description
1 polymer ?
#
loop_
_entity_poly.entity_id
_entity_poly.type
_entity_poly.pdbx_seq_one_letter_code
_entity_poly.pdbx_strand_id
1 'polypeptide(L)'
;MTTNVFLKQRIDSIIDARHLLKHPFYVAWTEGKLSKEQLRHYAEQYFHNVLAEPTYLSAVHFNTPHLHTETNSGDISVRQEVLKNLISEEHGEKNHPALWKTFALALGSSDKSLANAAALPSTERLVST
;
A
#
# COMPACT_ATOMS: atom_id res chain seq x y z
N MET A 1 23.30 -13.73 -15.04
CA MET A 1 21.93 -13.29 -15.38
C MET A 1 20.85 -14.26 -14.91
N THR A 2 21.10 -15.57 -14.84
CA THR A 2 20.15 -16.61 -14.42
C THR A 2 19.65 -16.50 -12.96
N THR A 3 20.50 -16.07 -12.02
CA THR A 3 20.15 -16.01 -10.58
C THR A 3 19.07 -14.96 -10.26
N ASN A 4 19.11 -13.79 -10.92
CA ASN A 4 18.13 -12.72 -10.70
C ASN A 4 16.76 -13.08 -11.25
N VAL A 5 16.72 -13.78 -12.39
CA VAL A 5 15.49 -14.32 -12.97
C VAL A 5 14.87 -15.35 -12.02
N PHE A 6 15.69 -16.23 -11.44
CA PHE A 6 15.23 -17.22 -10.48
C PHE A 6 14.68 -16.61 -9.19
N LEU A 7 15.30 -15.55 -8.66
CA LEU A 7 14.77 -14.85 -7.48
C LEU A 7 13.41 -14.19 -7.77
N LYS A 8 13.31 -13.44 -8.88
CA LYS A 8 12.06 -12.79 -9.27
C LYS A 8 10.92 -13.81 -9.41
N GLN A 9 11.16 -14.91 -10.12
CA GLN A 9 10.18 -15.98 -10.32
C GLN A 9 9.70 -16.59 -8.99
N ARG A 10 10.60 -16.74 -8.01
CA ARG A 10 10.24 -17.23 -6.68
C ARG A 10 9.37 -16.25 -5.91
N ILE A 11 9.68 -14.95 -5.98
CA ILE A 11 8.84 -13.90 -5.36
C ILE A 11 7.46 -13.89 -6.01
N ASP A 12 7.40 -13.88 -7.34
CA ASP A 12 6.13 -13.92 -8.09
C ASP A 12 5.29 -15.14 -7.70
N SER A 13 5.90 -16.33 -7.61
CA SER A 13 5.21 -17.56 -7.20
C SER A 13 4.63 -17.49 -5.78
N ILE A 14 5.31 -16.82 -4.84
CA ILE A 14 4.83 -16.64 -3.47
C ILE A 14 3.63 -15.67 -3.45
N ILE A 15 3.71 -14.57 -4.21
CA ILE A 15 2.62 -13.61 -4.36
C ILE A 15 1.41 -14.30 -4.97
N ASP A 16 1.59 -15.05 -6.06
CA ASP A 16 0.50 -15.77 -6.73
C ASP A 16 -0.17 -16.79 -5.81
N ALA A 17 0.62 -17.53 -5.01
CA ALA A 17 0.10 -18.49 -4.05
C ALA A 17 -0.74 -17.84 -2.95
N ARG A 18 -0.43 -16.58 -2.57
CA ARG A 18 -1.10 -15.83 -1.51
C ARG A 18 -1.87 -14.61 -2.02
N HIS A 19 -2.22 -14.61 -3.30
CA HIS A 19 -2.81 -13.46 -3.97
C HIS A 19 -4.12 -13.02 -3.30
N LEU A 20 -4.26 -11.72 -3.06
CA LEU A 20 -5.36 -11.14 -2.28
C LEU A 20 -6.76 -11.57 -2.77
N LEU A 21 -6.93 -11.66 -4.10
CA LEU A 21 -8.19 -12.09 -4.73
C LEU A 21 -8.59 -13.55 -4.45
N LYS A 22 -7.69 -14.38 -3.91
CA LYS A 22 -8.01 -15.74 -3.47
C LYS A 22 -8.57 -15.77 -2.03
N HIS A 23 -8.46 -14.68 -1.28
CA HIS A 23 -8.97 -14.61 0.09
C HIS A 23 -10.51 -14.63 0.09
N PRO A 24 -11.18 -15.36 1.01
CA PRO A 24 -12.64 -15.47 1.04
C PRO A 24 -13.38 -14.12 1.06
N PHE A 25 -12.81 -13.11 1.72
CA PHE A 25 -13.37 -11.75 1.71
C PHE A 25 -13.46 -11.16 0.29
N TYR A 26 -12.40 -11.30 -0.52
CA TYR A 26 -12.37 -10.76 -1.89
C TYR A 26 -13.18 -11.61 -2.87
N VAL A 27 -13.31 -12.92 -2.63
CA VAL A 27 -14.26 -13.76 -3.37
C VAL A 27 -15.70 -13.29 -3.11
N ALA A 28 -16.07 -13.13 -1.84
CA ALA A 28 -17.39 -12.61 -1.46
C ALA A 28 -17.64 -11.19 -1.98
N TRP A 29 -16.61 -10.32 -1.99
CA TRP A 29 -16.69 -9.00 -2.60
C TRP A 29 -17.02 -9.08 -4.08
N THR A 30 -16.27 -9.89 -4.83
CA THR A 30 -16.42 -10.03 -6.29
C THR A 30 -17.78 -10.62 -6.66
N GLU A 31 -18.32 -11.50 -5.82
CA GLU A 31 -19.65 -12.08 -5.98
C GLU A 31 -20.79 -11.17 -5.50
N GLY A 32 -20.50 -9.96 -5.01
CA GLY A 32 -21.50 -9.01 -4.51
C GLY A 32 -22.18 -9.45 -3.21
N LYS A 33 -21.54 -10.29 -2.41
CA LYS A 33 -22.10 -10.88 -1.17
C LYS A 33 -21.79 -10.08 0.09
N LEU A 34 -20.94 -9.05 0.02
CA LEU A 34 -20.63 -8.20 1.15
C LEU A 34 -21.71 -7.13 1.34
N SER A 35 -22.10 -6.91 2.60
CA SER A 35 -22.98 -5.81 2.96
C SER A 35 -22.23 -4.47 2.87
N LYS A 36 -22.99 -3.37 2.71
CA LYS A 36 -22.41 -2.02 2.73
C LYS A 36 -21.68 -1.74 4.05
N GLU A 37 -22.16 -2.28 5.17
CA GLU A 37 -21.51 -2.14 6.48
C GLU A 37 -20.15 -2.85 6.52
N GLN A 38 -20.05 -4.06 5.97
CA GLN A 38 -18.77 -4.78 5.89
C GLN A 38 -17.76 -4.03 5.02
N LEU A 39 -18.20 -3.47 3.89
CA LEU A 39 -17.37 -2.63 3.03
C LEU A 39 -16.91 -1.35 3.75
N ARG A 40 -17.80 -0.70 4.49
CA ARG A 40 -17.49 0.49 5.30
C ARG A 40 -16.43 0.18 6.35
N HIS A 41 -16.60 -0.90 7.13
CA HIS A 41 -15.60 -1.30 8.13
C HIS A 41 -14.26 -1.67 7.47
N TYR A 42 -14.28 -2.35 6.32
CA TYR A 42 -13.07 -2.60 5.55
C TYR A 42 -12.37 -1.30 5.16
N ALA A 43 -13.10 -0.32 4.63
CA ALA A 43 -12.54 0.97 4.22
C ALA A 43 -11.94 1.74 5.41
N GLU A 44 -12.60 1.73 6.57
CA GLU A 44 -12.10 2.35 7.81
C GLU A 44 -10.82 1.67 8.32
N GLN A 45 -10.74 0.34 8.26
CA GLN A 45 -9.55 -0.40 8.67
C GLN A 45 -8.38 -0.22 7.70
N TYR A 46 -8.64 -0.30 6.40
CA TYR A 46 -7.59 -0.19 5.40
C TYR A 46 -7.04 1.25 5.27
N PHE A 47 -7.80 2.25 5.72
CA PHE A 47 -7.33 3.63 5.72
C PHE A 47 -6.05 3.82 6.56
N HIS A 48 -5.87 3.03 7.63
CA HIS A 48 -4.62 3.00 8.40
C HIS A 48 -3.41 2.64 7.53
N ASN A 49 -3.55 1.66 6.63
CA ASN A 49 -2.49 1.27 5.70
C ASN A 49 -2.24 2.35 4.64
N VAL A 50 -3.29 2.96 4.10
CA VAL A 50 -3.17 4.06 3.12
C VAL A 50 -2.43 5.26 3.71
N LEU A 51 -2.66 5.56 4.98
CA LEU A 51 -1.93 6.63 5.68
C LEU A 51 -0.47 6.28 5.96
N ALA A 52 -0.16 4.99 6.11
CA ALA A 52 1.20 4.52 6.42
C ALA A 52 2.07 4.31 5.17
N GLU A 53 1.47 4.00 4.02
CA GLU A 53 2.18 3.69 2.77
C GLU A 53 3.24 4.73 2.33
N PRO A 54 2.99 6.05 2.41
CA PRO A 54 4.02 7.04 2.12
C PRO A 54 5.23 6.98 3.07
N THR A 55 5.03 6.55 4.32
CA THR A 55 6.11 6.41 5.29
C THR A 55 7.03 5.23 4.96
N TYR A 56 6.49 4.15 4.37
CA TYR A 56 7.27 3.01 3.90
C TYR A 56 8.18 3.42 2.73
N LEU A 57 7.62 4.13 1.75
CA LEU A 57 8.39 4.65 0.62
C LEU A 57 9.45 5.64 1.08
N SER A 58 9.14 6.50 2.05
CA SER A 58 10.10 7.42 2.65
C SER A 58 11.25 6.68 3.34
N ALA A 59 10.96 5.62 4.09
CA ALA A 59 11.98 4.78 4.73
C ALA A 59 12.85 4.06 3.70
N VAL A 60 12.27 3.50 2.63
CA VAL A 60 13.02 2.90 1.53
C VAL A 60 13.91 3.94 0.84
N HIS A 61 13.38 5.13 0.53
CA HIS A 61 14.12 6.22 -0.11
C HIS A 61 15.29 6.72 0.75
N PHE A 62 15.09 6.81 2.07
CA PHE A 62 16.14 7.17 3.03
C PHE A 62 17.27 6.14 3.06
N ASN A 63 16.91 4.85 3.12
CA ASN A 63 17.88 3.75 3.20
C ASN A 63 18.52 3.38 1.85
N THR A 64 18.00 3.89 0.73
CA THR A 64 18.56 3.64 -0.60
C THR A 64 19.76 4.55 -0.83
N PRO A 65 20.99 4.02 -0.95
CA PRO A 65 22.18 4.83 -1.21
C PRO A 65 22.17 5.36 -2.65
N HIS A 66 22.98 6.39 -2.89
CA HIS A 66 23.43 6.69 -4.24
C HIS A 66 24.50 5.68 -4.64
N LEU A 67 24.54 5.31 -5.91
CA LEU A 67 25.48 4.33 -6.42
C LEU A 67 26.69 5.02 -7.05
N HIS A 68 27.85 4.37 -6.92
CA HIS A 68 29.07 4.80 -7.57
C HIS A 68 29.63 3.65 -8.40
N THR A 69 29.97 3.95 -9.65
CA THR A 69 30.65 3.05 -10.58
C THR A 69 31.79 3.83 -11.25
N GLU A 70 32.72 3.12 -11.89
CA GLU A 70 33.85 3.75 -12.61
C GLU A 70 33.40 4.75 -13.68
N THR A 71 32.24 4.53 -14.29
CA THR A 71 31.70 5.36 -15.37
C THR A 71 30.54 6.27 -14.95
N ASN A 72 30.05 6.13 -13.71
CA ASN A 72 28.93 6.92 -13.19
C ASN A 72 29.01 7.03 -11.66
N SER A 73 29.45 8.19 -11.18
CA SER A 73 29.60 8.48 -9.76
C SER A 73 28.43 9.34 -9.28
N GLY A 74 27.69 8.87 -8.26
CA GLY A 74 26.55 9.60 -7.70
C GLY A 74 25.23 9.31 -8.41
N ASP A 75 25.05 8.09 -8.93
CA ASP A 75 23.79 7.67 -9.53
C ASP A 75 22.68 7.61 -8.47
N ILE A 76 21.67 8.44 -8.65
CA ILE A 76 20.49 8.53 -7.80
C ILE A 76 19.23 8.02 -8.48
N SER A 77 19.33 7.38 -9.65
CA SER A 77 18.17 6.95 -10.46
C SER A 77 17.18 6.10 -9.66
N VAL A 78 17.66 5.11 -8.89
CA VAL A 78 16.81 4.29 -8.02
C VAL A 78 16.09 5.14 -6.98
N ARG A 79 16.79 6.09 -6.33
CA ARG A 79 16.17 7.00 -5.36
C ARG A 79 15.10 7.87 -6.02
N GLN A 80 15.36 8.35 -7.24
CA GLN A 80 14.38 9.13 -8.00
C GLN A 80 13.13 8.32 -8.34
N GLU A 81 13.24 7.03 -8.65
CA GLU A 81 12.06 6.17 -8.87
C GLU A 81 11.24 6.01 -7.58
N VAL A 82 11.88 5.78 -6.42
CA VAL A 82 11.14 5.71 -5.14
C VAL A 82 10.47 7.04 -4.80
N LEU A 83 11.16 8.16 -5.08
CA LEU A 83 10.60 9.51 -4.87
C LEU A 83 9.38 9.78 -5.76
N LYS A 84 9.39 9.33 -7.01
CA LYS A 84 8.21 9.45 -7.90
C LYS A 84 7.00 8.73 -7.32
N ASN A 85 7.18 7.52 -6.78
CA ASN A 85 6.11 6.79 -6.12
C ASN A 85 5.60 7.56 -4.89
N LEU A 86 6.51 8.05 -4.03
CA LEU A 86 6.12 8.84 -2.86
C LEU A 86 5.31 10.08 -3.24
N ILE A 87 5.74 10.82 -4.26
CA ILE A 87 4.99 11.99 -4.77
C ILE A 87 3.60 11.57 -5.23
N SER A 88 3.47 10.45 -5.93
CA SER A 88 2.16 9.93 -6.37
C SER A 88 1.24 9.59 -5.19
N GLU A 89 1.78 9.01 -4.12
CA GLU A 89 1.00 8.57 -2.97
C GLU A 89 0.44 9.75 -2.15
N GLU A 90 1.25 10.79 -1.86
CA GLU A 90 0.88 11.81 -0.86
C GLU A 90 0.79 13.26 -1.35
N HIS A 91 1.36 13.60 -2.52
CA HIS A 91 1.45 15.01 -2.94
C HIS A 91 0.16 15.53 -3.59
N GLY A 92 -0.21 16.76 -3.26
CA GLY A 92 -1.34 17.47 -3.84
C GLY A 92 -2.70 17.05 -3.27
N GLU A 93 -3.76 17.72 -3.75
CA GLU A 93 -5.11 17.56 -3.19
C GLU A 93 -5.81 16.24 -3.59
N LYS A 94 -5.34 15.58 -4.66
CA LYS A 94 -5.89 14.32 -5.17
C LYS A 94 -5.01 13.11 -4.83
N ASN A 95 -4.31 13.19 -3.70
CA ASN A 95 -3.46 12.11 -3.21
C ASN A 95 -4.28 10.88 -2.79
N HIS A 96 -3.59 9.75 -2.58
CA HIS A 96 -4.26 8.48 -2.28
C HIS A 96 -5.06 8.49 -0.98
N PRO A 97 -4.61 9.12 0.13
CA PRO A 97 -5.44 9.30 1.31
C PRO A 97 -6.75 10.07 1.05
N ALA A 98 -6.70 11.14 0.27
CA ALA A 98 -7.90 11.91 -0.07
C ALA A 98 -8.89 11.07 -0.90
N LEU A 99 -8.39 10.34 -1.90
CA LEU A 99 -9.20 9.44 -2.73
C LEU A 99 -9.81 8.29 -1.90
N TRP A 100 -9.03 7.67 -1.01
CA TRP A 100 -9.52 6.60 -0.13
C TRP A 100 -10.58 7.11 0.84
N LYS A 101 -10.38 8.32 1.40
CA LYS A 101 -11.37 8.97 2.23
C LYS A 101 -12.68 9.18 1.48
N THR A 102 -12.64 9.67 0.24
CA THR A 102 -13.85 9.79 -0.60
C THR A 102 -14.56 8.46 -0.77
N PHE A 103 -13.81 7.37 -1.00
CA PHE A 103 -14.36 6.02 -1.08
C PHE A 103 -15.04 5.58 0.22
N ALA A 104 -14.39 5.77 1.38
CA ALA A 104 -14.98 5.43 2.68
C ALA A 104 -16.26 6.24 2.98
N LEU A 105 -16.27 7.55 2.65
CA LEU A 105 -17.45 8.41 2.81
C LEU A 105 -18.61 7.94 1.91
N ALA A 106 -18.34 7.51 0.68
CA ALA A 106 -19.37 6.95 -0.21
C ALA A 106 -20.00 5.65 0.36
N LEU A 107 -19.22 4.89 1.13
CA LEU A 107 -19.69 3.72 1.88
C LEU A 107 -20.41 4.06 3.18
N GLY A 108 -20.49 5.33 3.57
CA GLY A 108 -21.23 5.81 4.73
C GLY A 108 -20.38 6.06 5.98
N SER A 109 -19.05 6.08 5.87
CA SER A 109 -18.20 6.61 6.94
C SER A 109 -18.36 8.11 7.11
N SER A 110 -17.82 8.65 8.19
CA SER A 110 -17.69 10.08 8.44
C SER A 110 -16.26 10.40 8.88
N ASP A 111 -15.89 11.68 8.86
CA ASP A 111 -14.62 12.13 9.47
C ASP A 111 -14.49 11.64 10.91
N LYS A 112 -15.58 11.72 11.67
CA LYS A 112 -15.63 11.24 13.04
C LYS A 112 -15.42 9.73 13.14
N SER A 113 -16.01 8.92 12.25
CA SER A 113 -15.82 7.47 12.33
C SER A 113 -14.40 7.08 11.91
N LEU A 114 -13.85 7.68 10.85
CA LEU A 114 -12.46 7.44 10.43
C LEU A 114 -11.45 7.83 11.51
N ALA A 115 -11.62 9.00 12.14
CA ALA A 115 -10.72 9.46 13.20
C ALA A 115 -10.78 8.61 14.47
N ASN A 116 -11.92 7.98 14.77
CA ASN A 116 -12.12 7.17 15.97
C ASN A 116 -12.04 5.66 15.71
N ALA A 117 -11.83 5.23 14.45
CA ALA A 117 -11.72 3.82 14.10
C ALA A 117 -10.41 3.25 14.64
N ALA A 118 -10.47 2.61 15.80
CA ALA A 118 -9.33 1.88 16.35
C ALA A 118 -8.89 0.78 15.35
N ALA A 119 -7.58 0.71 15.10
CA ALA A 119 -7.02 -0.34 14.28
C ALA A 119 -7.28 -1.70 14.95
N LEU A 120 -7.76 -2.67 14.18
CA LEU A 120 -7.81 -4.05 14.66
C LEU A 120 -6.38 -4.57 14.89
N PRO A 121 -6.17 -5.57 15.77
CA PRO A 121 -4.84 -6.12 16.00
C PRO A 121 -4.15 -6.64 14.72
N SER A 122 -4.92 -7.10 13.73
CA SER A 122 -4.39 -7.49 12.42
C SER A 122 -3.95 -6.29 11.57
N THR A 123 -4.67 -5.18 11.66
CA THR A 123 -4.37 -3.92 10.97
C THR A 123 -3.14 -3.27 11.59
N GLU A 124 -3.02 -3.25 12.91
CA GLU A 124 -1.81 -2.78 13.60
C GLU A 124 -0.58 -3.58 13.17
N ARG A 125 -0.68 -4.92 13.15
CA ARG A 125 0.41 -5.78 12.67
C ARG A 125 0.75 -5.59 11.20
N LEU A 126 -0.24 -5.25 10.36
CA LEU A 126 0.01 -4.90 8.96
C LEU A 126 0.80 -3.59 8.87
N VAL A 127 0.46 -2.61 9.70
CA VAL A 127 1.09 -1.28 9.61
C VAL A 127 2.49 -1.24 10.23
N SER A 128 2.75 -2.10 11.22
CA SER A 128 4.01 -2.16 11.97
C SER A 128 5.11 -3.03 11.33
N THR A 129 4.97 -3.44 10.07
CA THR A 129 5.94 -4.31 9.39
C THR A 129 7.21 -3.58 9.02
#